data_AF-A0A258HZ96-F1
#
_entry.id   AF-A0A258HZ96-F1
#
_cell.length_a   1.000
_cell.length_b   1.000
_cell.length_c   1.000
_cell.angle_alpha   90.00
_cell.angle_beta   90.00
_cell.angle_gamma   90.00
#
_symmetry.space_group_name_H-M   'P 1'
#
loop_
_entity.id
_entity.type
_entity.pdbx_description
1 polymer ?
#
loop_
_entity_poly.entity_id
_entity_poly.type
_entity_poly.pdbx_seq_one_letter_code
_entity_poly.pdbx_strand_id
1 'polypeptide(L)'
;MPAVKEPAASNSTVVHATAEQAQVARQLSFVEAQCSGCHALRPGVTPPNPQAPSFVAVANDMGFNQETLLEFFRDGHDTPAAMSLKLDEDRNGSSVIKR
;
A
#
# COMPACT_ATOMS: atom_id res chain seq x y z
N MET A 1 -7.35 30.83 -43.37
CA MET A 1 -7.35 30.56 -41.91
C MET A 1 -8.80 30.64 -41.46
N PRO A 2 -9.36 29.60 -40.80
CA PRO A 2 -8.97 29.34 -39.42
C PRO A 2 -8.62 27.87 -39.11
N ALA A 3 -7.79 27.75 -38.08
CA ALA A 3 -7.31 26.51 -37.48
C ALA A 3 -8.44 25.78 -36.76
N VAL A 4 -8.57 24.48 -37.04
CA VAL A 4 -9.26 23.55 -36.14
C VAL A 4 -8.38 23.33 -34.91
N LYS A 5 -8.93 23.74 -33.78
CA LYS A 5 -8.39 23.61 -32.43
C LYS A 5 -8.47 22.14 -32.01
N GLU A 6 -7.34 21.52 -31.68
CA GLU A 6 -7.27 20.17 -31.09
C GLU A 6 -8.00 20.08 -29.74
N PRO A 7 -8.59 18.91 -29.39
CA PRO A 7 -9.13 18.66 -28.06
C PRO A 7 -8.08 17.99 -27.16
N ALA A 8 -7.23 18.80 -26.50
CA ALA A 8 -6.31 18.33 -25.46
C ALA A 8 -6.97 18.33 -24.08
N ALA A 9 -7.96 17.45 -23.84
CA ALA A 9 -8.60 17.36 -22.52
C ALA A 9 -8.98 15.94 -22.05
N SER A 10 -8.96 14.93 -22.92
CA SER A 10 -9.43 13.57 -22.54
C SER A 10 -8.33 12.61 -22.07
N ASN A 11 -7.05 12.88 -22.38
CA ASN A 11 -5.98 11.91 -22.10
C ASN A 11 -5.37 12.01 -20.69
N SER A 12 -5.43 13.17 -20.03
CA SER A 12 -4.76 13.35 -18.73
C SER A 12 -5.43 12.55 -17.61
N THR A 13 -6.76 12.59 -17.50
CA THR A 13 -7.48 11.88 -16.42
C THR A 13 -7.34 10.37 -16.52
N VAL A 14 -7.31 9.83 -17.74
CA VAL A 14 -7.15 8.38 -17.97
C VAL A 14 -5.72 7.92 -17.64
N VAL A 15 -4.71 8.72 -17.98
CA VAL A 15 -3.30 8.41 -17.68
C VAL A 15 -3.02 8.49 -16.17
N HIS A 16 -3.64 9.43 -15.46
CA HIS A 16 -3.54 9.49 -13.99
C HIS A 16 -4.23 8.29 -13.33
N ALA A 17 -5.41 7.90 -13.78
CA ALA A 17 -6.13 6.74 -13.25
C ALA A 17 -5.35 5.43 -13.45
N THR A 18 -4.72 5.24 -14.61
CA THR A 18 -3.91 4.03 -14.87
C THR A 18 -2.60 4.01 -14.08
N ALA A 19 -1.95 5.17 -13.92
CA ALA A 19 -0.75 5.29 -13.10
C ALA A 19 -1.02 4.99 -11.62
N GLU A 20 -2.14 5.49 -11.09
CA GLU A 20 -2.57 5.25 -9.71
C GLU A 20 -2.93 3.77 -9.49
N GLN A 21 -3.67 3.16 -10.42
CA GLN A 21 -3.97 1.72 -10.38
C GLN A 21 -2.69 0.87 -10.40
N ALA A 22 -1.71 1.22 -11.23
CA ALA A 22 -0.43 0.53 -11.27
C ALA A 22 0.35 0.70 -9.95
N GLN A 23 0.25 1.85 -9.29
CA GLN A 23 0.84 2.08 -7.98
C GLN A 23 0.15 1.24 -6.90
N VAL A 24 -1.18 1.24 -6.85
CA VAL A 24 -1.96 0.43 -5.92
C VAL A 24 -1.65 -1.06 -6.10
N ALA A 25 -1.54 -1.55 -7.34
CA ALA A 25 -1.16 -2.93 -7.62
C ALA A 25 0.24 -3.26 -7.07
N ARG A 26 1.24 -2.40 -7.28
CA ARG A 26 2.59 -2.59 -6.72
C ARG A 26 2.60 -2.60 -5.19
N GLN A 27 1.86 -1.68 -4.57
CA GLN A 27 1.73 -1.62 -3.12
C GLN A 27 1.06 -2.87 -2.56
N LEU A 28 0.00 -3.34 -3.21
CA LEU A 28 -0.69 -4.56 -2.82
C LEU A 28 0.24 -5.78 -2.92
N SER A 29 0.96 -5.95 -4.04
CA SER A 29 1.91 -7.05 -4.20
C SER A 29 3.00 -7.05 -3.12
N PHE A 30 3.47 -5.88 -2.71
CA PHE A 30 4.42 -5.77 -1.60
C PHE A 30 3.79 -6.19 -0.27
N VAL A 31 2.59 -5.71 0.04
CA VAL A 31 1.87 -6.07 1.28
C VAL A 31 1.58 -7.58 1.31
N GLU A 32 1.17 -8.16 0.19
CA GLU A 32 0.96 -9.60 0.07
C GLU A 32 2.25 -10.38 0.31
N ALA A 33 3.38 -9.97 -0.28
CA ALA A 33 4.66 -10.63 -0.08
C ALA A 33 5.20 -10.52 1.36
N GLN A 34 5.01 -9.37 2.01
CA GLN A 34 5.69 -9.07 3.27
C GLN A 34 4.83 -9.33 4.52
N CYS A 35 3.52 -9.14 4.41
CA CYS A 35 2.62 -9.11 5.57
C CYS A 35 1.75 -10.37 5.69
N SER A 36 1.50 -11.10 4.59
CA SER A 36 0.59 -12.25 4.58
C SER A 36 1.08 -13.46 5.40
N GLY A 37 2.38 -13.55 5.69
CA GLY A 37 2.95 -14.63 6.50
C GLY A 37 2.44 -14.65 7.94
N CYS A 38 1.99 -13.50 8.45
CA CYS A 38 1.45 -13.37 9.81
C CYS A 38 0.01 -12.83 9.82
N HIS A 39 -0.33 -11.88 8.95
CA HIS A 39 -1.62 -11.19 8.96
C HIS A 39 -2.61 -11.72 7.92
N ALA A 40 -3.89 -11.64 8.25
CA ALA A 40 -4.95 -11.73 7.24
C ALA A 40 -5.13 -10.37 6.54
N LEU A 41 -4.89 -10.37 5.23
CA LEU A 41 -5.00 -9.18 4.37
C LEU A 41 -6.38 -9.00 3.73
N ARG A 42 -7.18 -10.07 3.72
CA ARG A 42 -8.50 -10.11 3.07
C ARG A 42 -9.59 -10.36 4.11
N PRO A 43 -10.80 -9.82 3.90
CA PRO A 43 -11.94 -10.14 4.75
C PRO A 43 -12.24 -11.65 4.79
N GLY A 44 -12.67 -12.14 5.95
CA GLY A 44 -13.06 -13.54 6.12
C GLY A 44 -11.90 -14.55 6.16
N VAL A 45 -10.65 -14.07 6.13
CA VAL A 45 -9.47 -14.93 6.28
C VAL A 45 -8.99 -14.88 7.73
N THR A 46 -8.74 -16.04 8.33
CA THR A 46 -8.12 -16.13 9.65
C THR A 46 -6.62 -15.84 9.55
N PRO A 47 -6.06 -14.97 10.40
CA PRO A 47 -4.61 -14.71 10.42
C PRO A 47 -3.82 -15.99 10.72
N PRO A 48 -2.69 -16.24 10.03
CA PRO A 48 -1.77 -17.32 10.38
C PRO A 48 -1.20 -17.21 11.80
N ASN A 49 -0.95 -15.97 12.26
CA ASN A 49 -0.53 -15.70 13.63
C ASN A 49 -1.72 -15.17 14.44
N PRO A 50 -2.20 -15.87 15.49
CA PRO A 50 -3.32 -15.41 16.32
C PRO A 50 -3.09 -14.09 17.06
N GLN A 51 -1.83 -13.66 17.22
CA GLN A 51 -1.48 -12.37 17.83
C GLN A 51 -1.43 -11.23 16.79
N ALA A 52 -1.46 -11.55 15.50
CA ALA A 52 -1.45 -10.57 14.43
C ALA A 52 -2.90 -10.24 14.02
N PRO A 53 -3.39 -9.01 14.29
CA PRO A 53 -4.75 -8.65 13.88
C PRO A 53 -4.89 -8.62 12.36
N SER A 54 -6.09 -8.90 11.86
CA SER A 54 -6.37 -8.73 10.43
C SER A 54 -6.39 -7.25 10.05
N PHE A 55 -6.08 -6.95 8.78
CA PHE A 55 -6.17 -5.56 8.27
C PHE A 55 -7.59 -5.01 8.37
N VAL A 56 -8.60 -5.87 8.21
CA VAL A 56 -10.01 -5.50 8.36
C VAL A 56 -10.31 -5.10 9.81
N ALA A 57 -9.79 -5.86 10.79
CA ALA A 57 -9.98 -5.55 12.20
C ALA A 57 -9.34 -4.22 12.58
N VAL A 58 -8.10 -3.97 12.13
CA VAL A 58 -7.42 -2.69 12.36
C VAL A 58 -8.21 -1.52 11.77
N ALA A 59 -8.76 -1.67 10.56
CA ALA A 59 -9.47 -0.60 9.89
C ALA A 59 -10.89 -0.32 10.45
N ASN A 60 -11.58 -1.32 10.99
CA ASN A 60 -13.01 -1.21 11.29
C ASN A 60 -13.40 -1.54 12.74
N ASP A 61 -12.68 -2.45 13.41
CA ASP A 61 -13.17 -3.09 14.63
C ASP A 61 -12.44 -2.64 15.89
N MET A 62 -11.24 -2.07 15.74
CA MET A 62 -10.37 -1.70 16.87
C MET A 62 -10.64 -0.30 17.45
N GLY A 63 -11.63 0.43 16.92
CA GLY A 63 -12.01 1.75 17.44
C GLY A 63 -10.93 2.83 17.31
N PHE A 64 -9.95 2.63 16.42
CA PHE A 64 -8.86 3.56 16.25
C PHE A 64 -9.32 4.89 15.63
N ASN A 65 -8.86 5.98 16.23
CA ASN A 65 -8.73 7.27 15.54
C ASN A 65 -7.32 7.39 14.92
N GLN A 66 -7.09 8.42 14.11
CA GLN A 66 -5.83 8.59 13.38
C GLN A 66 -4.58 8.60 14.28
N GLU A 67 -4.65 9.22 15.46
CA GLU A 67 -3.54 9.28 16.42
C GLU A 67 -3.26 7.90 17.00
N THR A 68 -4.29 7.22 17.53
CA THR A 68 -4.15 5.88 18.09
C THR A 68 -3.75 4.83 17.06
N LEU A 69 -4.14 5.01 15.79
CA LEU A 69 -3.71 4.14 14.69
C LEU A 69 -2.21 4.32 14.41
N LEU A 70 -1.73 5.57 14.42
CA LEU A 70 -0.31 5.87 14.24
C LEU A 70 0.52 5.31 15.39
N GLU A 71 0.07 5.48 16.63
CA GLU A 71 0.71 4.89 17.81
C GLU A 71 0.74 3.37 17.74
N PHE A 72 -0.38 2.73 17.37
CA PHE A 72 -0.46 1.29 17.17
C PHE A 72 0.58 0.78 16.16
N PHE A 73 0.79 1.50 15.05
CA PHE A 73 1.82 1.14 14.09
C PHE A 73 3.25 1.37 14.60
N ARG A 74 3.47 2.28 15.56
CA ARG A 74 4.79 2.52 16.16
C ARG A 74 5.15 1.47 17.22
N ASP A 75 4.20 1.12 18.07
CA ASP A 75 4.37 0.19 19.20
C ASP A 75 4.30 -1.29 18.77
N GLY A 76 3.45 -1.63 17.80
CA GLY A 76 3.24 -3.02 17.35
C GLY A 76 4.48 -3.72 16.74
N HIS A 77 5.60 -3.02 16.67
CA HIS A 77 6.85 -3.42 16.04
C HIS A 77 8.08 -3.30 16.97
N ASP A 78 7.86 -3.13 18.28
CA ASP A 78 8.90 -2.82 19.27
C ASP A 78 10.00 -3.89 19.46
N THR A 79 9.86 -5.07 18.83
CA THR A 79 10.97 -6.00 18.67
C THR A 79 11.24 -6.28 17.19
N PRO A 80 12.50 -6.27 16.73
CA PRO A 80 12.85 -6.63 15.36
C PRO A 80 12.32 -8.02 14.94
N ALA A 81 12.10 -8.91 15.90
CA ALA A 81 11.56 -10.25 15.65
C ALA A 81 10.03 -10.28 15.43
N ALA A 82 9.28 -9.27 15.90
CA ALA A 82 7.83 -9.22 15.79
C ALA A 82 7.36 -8.82 14.39
N MET A 83 8.00 -7.80 13.78
CA MET A 83 7.69 -7.36 12.41
C MET A 83 8.78 -6.41 11.87
N SER A 84 9.92 -6.96 11.41
CA SER A 84 10.95 -6.14 10.74
C SER A 84 10.56 -5.80 9.30
N LEU A 85 9.92 -4.64 9.09
CA LEU A 85 9.80 -4.04 7.76
C LEU A 85 11.09 -3.29 7.44
N LYS A 86 11.98 -3.88 6.62
CA LYS A 86 13.07 -3.14 6.01
C LYS A 86 12.53 -2.40 4.79
N LEU A 87 12.45 -1.08 4.91
CA LEU A 87 12.22 -0.19 3.78
C LEU A 87 13.59 0.08 3.14
N ASP A 88 13.95 -0.67 2.10
CA ASP A 88 15.10 -0.28 1.26
C ASP A 88 14.74 1.01 0.51
N GLU A 89 15.59 2.03 0.63
CA GLU A 89 15.38 3.37 0.04
C GLU A 89 15.38 3.38 -1.50
N ASP A 90 15.64 2.24 -2.14
CA ASP A 90 15.77 2.12 -3.59
C ASP A 90 14.45 1.91 -4.37
N ARG A 91 13.29 1.82 -3.70
CA ARG A 91 11.99 1.65 -4.39
C ARG A 91 11.16 2.93 -4.42
N ASN A 92 11.82 4.08 -4.60
CA ASN A 92 11.17 5.31 -5.02
C ASN A 92 11.79 5.81 -6.34
N GLY A 93 11.34 5.23 -7.46
CA GLY A 93 11.13 6.01 -8.69
C GLY A 93 12.33 6.46 -9.53
N SER A 94 13.49 5.79 -9.50
CA SER A 94 14.54 6.06 -10.52
C SER A 94 14.84 4.83 -11.38
N SER A 95 14.44 4.95 -12.64
CA SER A 95 14.83 4.11 -13.77
C SER A 95 16.33 3.81 -13.77
N VAL A 96 16.71 2.54 -13.65
CA VAL A 96 18.02 2.05 -14.10
C VAL A 96 17.78 1.17 -15.32
N ILE A 97 17.70 1.85 -16.48
CA ILE A 97 18.12 1.29 -17.76
C ILE A 97 19.62 1.01 -17.68
N LYS A 98 20.01 -0.23 -17.43
CA LYS A 98 21.38 -0.67 -17.63
C LYS A 98 21.49 -1.17 -19.08
N ARG A 99 22.23 -0.40 -19.89
CA ARG A 99 22.60 -0.73 -21.27
C ARG A 99 23.38 -2.04 -21.32
#